data_AF-A0AAV1HYA4-F1
#
_entry.id   AF-A0AAV1HYA4-F1
#
_cell.length_a   1.000
_cell.length_b   1.000
_cell.length_c   1.000
_cell.angle_alpha   90.00
_cell.angle_beta   90.00
_cell.angle_gamma   90.00
#
_symmetry.space_group_name_H-M   'P 1'
#
loop_
_entity.id
_entity.type
_entity.pdbx_description
1 polymer ?
#
loop_
_entity_poly.entity_id
_entity_poly.type
_entity_poly.pdbx_seq_one_letter_code
_entity_poly.pdbx_strand_id
1 'polypeptide(L)'
;MASSADHLKAVNGFLAKAGGKDKLTALIQYTCMFISAGEPGNAKKIQASVAAARKVFRILGPLESVSPLILNPHLNPKKPVPIELLNKLKGLLMAIYFGADHVVWAGQAGLVANKQLLERCQKASLYGWAGGSLCTVISESWELTVLNQTIRRKDESEEAWQARQAKAIADINSHSLVLFHALIQAALATGLLGLTNWKPRFVGFLGVVASAINCYMLFPALPKPAEKPARKEVQLESLKPATLKLA
;
A
#
# COMPACT_ATOMS: atom_id res chain seq x y z
N MET A 1 3.72 15.89 -21.09
CA MET A 1 4.46 14.75 -20.50
C MET A 1 5.33 15.33 -19.39
N ALA A 2 5.38 14.69 -18.21
CA ALA A 2 6.28 15.16 -17.15
C ALA A 2 7.74 15.09 -17.64
N SER A 3 8.58 16.03 -17.22
CA SER A 3 9.99 16.05 -17.64
C SER A 3 10.73 14.85 -17.05
N SER A 4 11.77 14.36 -17.71
CA SER A 4 12.68 13.35 -17.12
C SER A 4 13.22 13.82 -15.75
N ALA A 5 13.38 15.13 -15.55
CA ALA A 5 13.75 15.72 -14.27
C ALA A 5 12.68 15.51 -13.18
N ASP A 6 11.40 15.59 -13.53
CA ASP A 6 10.30 15.40 -12.59
C ASP A 6 10.19 13.94 -12.14
N HIS A 7 10.37 13.01 -13.09
CA HIS A 7 10.42 11.58 -12.78
C HIS A 7 11.60 11.25 -11.87
N LEU A 8 12.79 11.79 -12.15
CA LEU A 8 13.97 11.60 -11.31
C LEU A 8 13.76 12.16 -9.90
N LYS A 9 13.12 13.34 -9.78
CA LYS A 9 12.77 13.94 -8.48
C LYS A 9 11.82 13.05 -7.68
N ALA A 10 10.82 12.45 -8.33
CA ALA A 10 9.89 11.53 -7.68
C ALA A 10 10.58 10.25 -7.19
N VAL A 11 11.45 9.66 -8.02
CA VAL A 11 12.26 8.48 -7.63
C VAL A 11 13.18 8.82 -6.46
N ASN A 12 13.87 9.96 -6.50
CA ASN A 12 14.73 10.41 -5.41
C ASN A 12 13.93 10.62 -4.12
N GLY A 13 12.73 11.22 -4.20
CA GLY A 13 11.84 11.40 -3.05
C GLY A 13 11.36 10.08 -2.45
N PHE A 14 11.08 9.08 -3.29
CA PHE A 14 10.73 7.73 -2.84
C PHE A 14 11.91 7.05 -2.12
N LEU A 15 13.10 7.07 -2.73
CA LEU A 15 14.30 6.41 -2.19
C LEU A 15 14.91 7.14 -0.99
N ALA A 16 14.66 8.44 -0.83
CA ALA A 16 15.12 9.20 0.34
C ALA A 16 14.51 8.66 1.65
N LYS A 17 13.25 8.23 1.62
CA LYS A 17 12.51 7.76 2.79
C LYS A 17 12.89 6.32 3.16
N ALA A 18 13.07 6.05 4.46
CA ALA A 18 13.30 4.70 4.97
C ALA A 18 12.18 3.72 4.54
N GLY A 19 10.92 4.17 4.58
CA GLY A 19 9.78 3.39 4.11
C GLY A 19 9.87 3.00 2.63
N GLY A 20 10.31 3.90 1.75
CA GLY A 20 10.50 3.58 0.34
C GLY A 20 11.57 2.51 0.12
N LYS A 21 12.69 2.62 0.83
CA LYS A 21 13.76 1.60 0.83
C LYS A 21 13.27 0.24 1.35
N ASP A 22 12.51 0.19 2.45
CA ASP A 22 11.90 -1.06 2.96
C ASP A 22 10.98 -1.72 1.92
N LYS A 23 10.09 -0.96 1.28
CA LYS A 23 9.14 -1.55 0.33
C LYS A 23 9.79 -1.98 -0.97
N LEU A 24 10.80 -1.26 -1.45
CA LEU A 24 11.58 -1.69 -2.62
C LEU A 24 12.37 -2.98 -2.32
N THR A 25 13.01 -3.04 -1.16
CA THR A 25 13.70 -4.27 -0.73
C THR A 25 12.71 -5.41 -0.47
N ALA A 26 11.48 -5.12 -0.04
CA ALA A 26 10.39 -6.11 0.01
C ALA A 26 10.11 -6.73 -1.35
N LEU A 27 9.98 -5.88 -2.36
CA LEU A 27 9.73 -6.31 -3.73
C LEU A 27 10.84 -7.23 -4.22
N ILE A 28 12.11 -6.87 -3.96
CA ILE A 28 13.26 -7.72 -4.31
C ILE A 28 13.20 -9.06 -3.56
N GLN A 29 12.98 -9.04 -2.23
CA GLN A 29 12.88 -10.25 -1.42
C GLN A 29 11.84 -11.22 -1.98
N TYR A 30 10.62 -10.75 -2.24
CA TYR A 30 9.54 -11.62 -2.68
C TYR A 30 9.67 -12.02 -4.15
N THR A 31 10.30 -11.19 -4.99
CA THR A 31 10.67 -11.58 -6.36
C THR A 31 11.68 -12.74 -6.32
N CYS A 32 12.69 -12.66 -5.46
CA CYS A 32 13.63 -13.76 -5.25
C CYS A 32 12.94 -15.01 -4.67
N MET A 33 11.95 -14.87 -3.79
CA MET A 33 11.15 -15.99 -3.30
C MET A 33 10.33 -16.64 -4.42
N PHE A 34 9.72 -15.84 -5.29
CA PHE A 34 8.97 -16.31 -6.45
C PHE A 34 9.86 -17.08 -7.44
N ILE A 35 11.02 -16.52 -7.78
CA ILE A 35 11.99 -17.11 -8.72
C ILE A 35 12.60 -18.40 -8.14
N SER A 36 13.09 -18.35 -6.90
CA SER A 36 13.70 -19.53 -6.26
C SER A 36 12.71 -20.67 -6.05
N ALA A 37 11.41 -20.38 -5.94
CA ALA A 37 10.37 -21.37 -5.70
C ALA A 37 10.60 -22.27 -4.47
N GLY A 38 11.43 -21.82 -3.52
CA GLY A 38 11.81 -22.59 -2.33
C GLY A 38 13.16 -23.29 -2.43
N GLU A 39 13.73 -23.39 -3.63
CA GLU A 39 14.99 -24.10 -3.87
C GLU A 39 16.21 -23.33 -3.35
N PRO A 40 17.24 -24.05 -2.84
CA PRO A 40 18.50 -23.44 -2.45
C PRO A 40 19.22 -22.88 -3.68
N GLY A 41 19.84 -21.70 -3.53
CA GLY A 41 20.57 -21.05 -4.61
C GLY A 41 20.78 -19.57 -4.37
N ASN A 42 21.31 -18.87 -5.37
CA ASN A 42 21.63 -17.44 -5.26
C ASN A 42 20.39 -16.59 -4.99
N ALA A 43 19.26 -16.87 -5.66
CA ALA A 43 18.01 -16.18 -5.39
C ALA A 43 17.55 -16.35 -3.93
N LYS A 44 17.68 -17.55 -3.35
CA LYS A 44 17.32 -17.79 -1.94
C LYS A 44 18.24 -17.04 -0.97
N LYS A 45 19.54 -16.96 -1.28
CA LYS A 45 20.51 -16.17 -0.50
C LYS A 45 20.18 -14.68 -0.53
N ILE A 46 19.87 -14.14 -1.72
CA ILE A 46 19.45 -12.75 -1.89
C ILE A 46 18.15 -12.50 -1.11
N GLN A 47 17.15 -13.40 -1.22
CA GLN A 47 15.92 -13.31 -0.44
C GLN A 47 16.21 -13.13 1.05
N ALA A 48 17.05 -13.99 1.64
CA ALA A 48 17.37 -13.94 3.06
C ALA A 48 18.15 -12.67 3.45
N SER A 49 19.15 -12.28 2.67
CA SER A 49 19.95 -11.07 2.89
C SER A 49 19.09 -9.80 2.85
N VAL A 50 18.25 -9.67 1.82
CA VAL A 50 17.36 -8.51 1.67
C VAL A 50 16.27 -8.51 2.75
N ALA A 51 15.75 -9.68 3.15
CA ALA A 51 14.81 -9.78 4.26
C ALA A 51 15.40 -9.28 5.59
N ALA A 52 16.68 -9.55 5.85
CA ALA A 52 17.37 -9.01 7.02
C ALA A 52 17.58 -7.49 6.90
N ALA A 53 18.05 -7.01 5.76
CA ALA A 53 18.30 -5.57 5.52
C ALA A 53 17.03 -4.72 5.70
N ARG A 54 15.87 -5.21 5.26
CA ARG A 54 14.56 -4.55 5.43
C ARG A 54 14.24 -4.18 6.87
N LYS A 55 14.61 -5.03 7.82
CA LYS A 55 14.29 -4.85 9.24
C LYS A 55 14.99 -3.63 9.82
N VAL A 56 16.16 -3.27 9.30
CA VAL A 56 16.91 -2.07 9.69
C VAL A 56 16.12 -0.78 9.37
N PHE A 57 15.39 -0.74 8.26
CA PHE A 57 14.58 0.44 7.89
C PHE A 57 13.35 0.63 8.76
N ARG A 58 13.07 -0.30 9.70
CA ARG A 58 11.90 -0.27 10.59
C ARG A 58 12.28 0.06 12.01
N ILE A 59 13.52 0.46 12.27
CA ILE A 59 13.94 1.00 13.57
C ILE A 59 12.97 2.13 13.96
N LEU A 60 12.50 2.11 15.21
CA LEU A 60 11.42 2.96 15.74
C LEU A 60 10.00 2.71 15.18
N GLY A 61 9.82 1.79 14.24
CA GLY A 61 8.51 1.35 13.75
C GLY A 61 7.52 0.94 14.85
N PRO A 62 7.94 0.28 15.97
CA PRO A 62 7.03 0.03 17.09
C PRO A 62 6.50 1.31 17.72
N LEU A 63 7.36 2.31 17.92
CA LEU A 63 7.00 3.60 18.50
C LEU A 63 6.06 4.37 17.56
N GLU A 64 6.37 4.41 16.27
CA GLU A 64 5.51 5.01 15.25
C GLU A 64 4.12 4.36 15.22
N SER A 65 4.05 3.03 15.38
CA SER A 65 2.80 2.28 15.36
C SER A 65 1.90 2.56 16.57
N VAL A 66 2.50 2.85 17.74
CA VAL A 66 1.75 3.20 18.97
C VAL A 66 1.56 4.69 19.17
N SER A 67 2.28 5.55 18.45
CA SER A 67 2.16 7.01 18.59
C SER A 67 0.72 7.52 18.45
N PRO A 68 -0.11 7.03 17.50
CA PRO A 68 -1.51 7.43 17.43
C PRO A 68 -2.31 7.08 18.69
N LEU A 69 -1.96 5.99 19.38
CA LEU A 69 -2.62 5.56 20.63
C LEU A 69 -2.24 6.46 21.79
N ILE A 70 -0.95 6.80 21.89
CA ILE A 70 -0.40 7.63 22.96
C ILE A 70 -0.89 9.07 22.81
N LEU A 71 -0.84 9.61 21.59
CA LEU A 71 -1.19 11.00 21.33
C LEU A 71 -2.70 11.24 21.29
N ASN A 72 -3.48 10.24 20.88
CA ASN A 72 -4.94 10.33 20.80
C ASN A 72 -5.60 9.14 21.53
N PRO A 73 -5.58 9.12 22.87
CA PRO A 73 -6.09 7.99 23.64
C PRO A 73 -7.62 7.87 23.55
N HIS A 74 -8.32 9.00 23.37
CA HIS A 74 -9.78 9.07 23.31
C HIS A 74 -10.37 8.40 22.06
N LEU A 75 -11.66 8.04 22.13
CA LEU A 75 -12.43 7.51 21.01
C LEU A 75 -13.01 8.67 20.18
N ASN A 76 -12.92 8.57 18.86
CA ASN A 76 -13.53 9.56 17.98
C ASN A 76 -15.07 9.42 17.99
N PRO A 77 -15.83 10.45 18.39
CA PRO A 77 -17.29 10.38 18.43
C PRO A 77 -17.95 10.23 17.05
N LYS A 78 -17.23 10.52 15.96
CA LYS A 78 -17.73 10.44 14.58
C LYS A 78 -17.62 9.03 13.99
N LYS A 79 -16.89 8.12 14.62
CA LYS A 79 -16.72 6.74 14.14
C LYS A 79 -17.38 5.77 15.12
N PRO A 80 -17.94 4.64 14.64
CA PRO A 80 -18.45 3.61 15.52
C PRO A 80 -17.34 3.11 16.45
N VAL A 81 -17.67 2.93 17.74
CA VAL A 81 -16.72 2.46 18.76
C VAL A 81 -15.97 1.19 18.34
N PRO A 82 -16.59 0.16 17.73
CA PRO A 82 -15.84 -1.02 17.30
C PRO A 82 -14.75 -0.71 16.26
N ILE A 83 -14.99 0.22 15.34
CA ILE A 83 -14.02 0.62 14.31
C ILE A 83 -12.87 1.41 14.93
N GLU A 84 -13.16 2.29 15.89
CA GLU A 84 -12.13 3.01 16.64
C GLU A 84 -11.23 2.06 17.43
N LEU A 85 -11.82 1.12 18.18
CA LEU A 85 -11.05 0.12 18.93
C LEU A 85 -10.22 -0.76 18.00
N LEU A 86 -10.76 -1.15 16.84
CA LEU A 86 -10.05 -1.93 15.84
C LEU A 86 -8.84 -1.17 15.28
N ASN A 87 -8.99 0.13 14.97
CA ASN A 87 -7.88 0.97 14.52
C ASN A 87 -6.80 1.12 15.59
N LYS A 88 -7.21 1.16 16.87
CA LYS A 88 -6.25 1.16 17.98
C LYS A 88 -5.52 -0.17 18.11
N LEU A 89 -6.25 -1.29 18.03
CA LEU A 89 -5.69 -2.64 18.03
C LEU A 89 -4.69 -2.85 16.90
N LYS A 90 -4.99 -2.35 15.69
CA LYS A 90 -4.06 -2.36 14.55
C LYS A 90 -2.70 -1.75 14.92
N GLY A 91 -2.68 -0.61 15.61
CA GLY A 91 -1.43 0.02 16.06
C GLY A 91 -0.60 -0.87 16.98
N LEU A 92 -1.25 -1.52 17.96
CA LEU A 92 -0.58 -2.47 18.85
C LEU A 92 -0.03 -3.69 18.11
N LEU A 93 -0.82 -4.25 17.19
CA LEU A 93 -0.43 -5.41 16.38
C LEU A 93 0.76 -5.08 15.47
N MET A 94 0.78 -3.89 14.87
CA MET A 94 1.92 -3.41 14.10
C MET A 94 3.15 -3.15 14.98
N ALA A 95 2.96 -2.71 16.22
CA ALA A 95 4.07 -2.57 17.17
C ALA A 95 4.69 -3.92 17.53
N ILE A 96 3.87 -4.96 17.74
CA ILE A 96 4.33 -6.34 17.92
C ILE A 96 5.07 -6.82 16.67
N TYR A 97 4.52 -6.56 15.47
CA TYR A 97 5.15 -6.91 14.20
C TYR A 97 6.58 -6.40 14.12
N PHE A 98 6.75 -5.09 14.25
CA PHE A 98 8.04 -4.44 14.16
C PHE A 98 8.96 -4.81 15.32
N GLY A 99 8.45 -4.85 16.55
CA GLY A 99 9.26 -5.11 17.75
C GLY A 99 9.87 -6.51 17.71
N ALA A 100 9.05 -7.51 17.37
CA ALA A 100 9.52 -8.89 17.26
C ALA A 100 10.47 -9.07 16.06
N ASP A 101 10.29 -8.32 14.96
CA ASP A 101 11.20 -8.33 13.82
C ASP A 101 12.62 -7.88 14.22
N HIS A 102 12.77 -6.92 15.15
CA HIS A 102 14.09 -6.47 15.62
C HIS A 102 14.80 -7.54 16.44
N VAL A 103 14.07 -8.33 17.22
CA VAL A 103 14.66 -9.48 17.94
C VAL A 103 15.15 -10.53 16.93
N VAL A 104 14.36 -10.80 15.88
CA VAL A 104 14.78 -11.72 14.82
C VAL A 104 16.02 -11.18 14.08
N TRP A 105 16.03 -9.89 13.76
CA TRP A 105 17.17 -9.25 13.13
C TRP A 105 18.43 -9.31 14.01
N ALA A 106 18.30 -9.08 15.32
CA ALA A 106 19.39 -9.23 16.28
C ALA A 106 19.93 -10.67 16.30
N GLY A 107 19.06 -11.68 16.19
CA GLY A 107 19.48 -13.07 16.00
C GLY A 107 20.25 -13.30 14.69
N GLN A 108 19.80 -12.72 13.58
CA GLN A 108 20.48 -12.78 12.28
C GLN A 108 21.85 -12.08 12.30
N ALA A 109 22.01 -11.05 13.13
CA ALA A 109 23.27 -10.36 13.36
C ALA A 109 24.20 -11.08 14.36
N GLY A 110 23.78 -12.20 14.95
CA GLY A 110 24.56 -12.96 15.93
C GLY A 110 24.50 -12.41 17.36
N LEU A 111 23.64 -11.43 17.65
CA LEU A 111 23.50 -10.81 18.97
C LEU A 111 22.60 -11.61 19.91
N VAL A 112 21.72 -12.46 19.38
CA VAL A 112 20.80 -13.30 20.15
C VAL A 112 20.96 -14.76 19.70
N ALA A 113 21.38 -15.64 20.61
CA ALA A 113 21.63 -17.05 20.30
C ALA A 113 20.43 -17.98 20.58
N ASN A 114 19.42 -17.52 21.34
CA ASN A 114 18.30 -18.36 21.75
C ASN A 114 17.34 -18.63 20.57
N LYS A 115 17.46 -19.82 19.96
CA LYS A 115 16.65 -20.24 18.80
C LYS A 115 15.14 -20.23 19.06
N GLN A 116 14.70 -20.70 20.24
CA GLN A 116 13.28 -20.76 20.58
C GLN A 116 12.67 -19.36 20.70
N LEU A 117 13.42 -18.41 21.26
CA LEU A 117 13.03 -17.00 21.29
C LEU A 117 12.90 -16.44 19.86
N LEU A 118 13.88 -16.67 19.00
CA LEU A 118 13.87 -16.18 17.62
C LEU A 118 12.68 -16.74 16.83
N GLU A 119 12.36 -18.03 16.98
CA GLU A 119 11.18 -18.65 16.34
C GLU A 119 9.87 -18.06 16.86
N ARG A 120 9.75 -17.86 18.18
CA ARG A 120 8.57 -17.23 18.79
C ARG A 120 8.40 -15.79 18.31
N CYS A 121 9.47 -15.01 18.27
CA CYS A 121 9.45 -13.64 17.76
C CYS A 121 9.12 -13.60 16.27
N GLN A 122 9.65 -14.51 15.45
CA GLN A 122 9.31 -14.58 14.04
C GLN A 122 7.81 -14.87 13.82
N LYS A 123 7.23 -15.79 14.60
CA LYS A 123 5.79 -16.07 14.57
C LYS A 123 4.97 -14.90 15.09
N ALA A 124 5.34 -14.32 16.24
CA ALA A 124 4.66 -13.16 16.81
C ALA A 124 4.65 -11.98 15.84
N SER A 125 5.78 -11.75 15.15
CA SER A 125 5.90 -10.74 14.11
C SER A 125 4.87 -10.99 13.00
N LEU A 126 4.86 -12.19 12.41
CA LEU A 126 3.93 -12.54 11.34
C LEU A 126 2.46 -12.47 11.76
N TYR A 127 2.11 -12.92 12.96
CA TYR A 127 0.74 -12.79 13.48
C TYR A 127 0.34 -11.34 13.74
N GLY A 128 1.24 -10.49 14.26
CA GLY A 128 1.00 -9.06 14.40
C GLY A 128 0.69 -8.39 13.06
N TRP A 129 1.48 -8.69 12.04
CA TRP A 129 1.24 -8.18 10.69
C TRP A 129 -0.03 -8.74 10.03
N ALA A 130 -0.32 -10.03 10.19
CA ALA A 130 -1.56 -10.65 9.71
C ALA A 130 -2.78 -9.99 10.37
N GLY A 131 -2.77 -9.85 11.70
CA GLY A 131 -3.84 -9.21 12.45
C GLY A 131 -4.02 -7.74 12.08
N GLY A 132 -2.94 -6.98 11.93
CA GLY A 132 -2.99 -5.58 11.47
C GLY A 132 -3.57 -5.45 10.05
N SER A 133 -3.29 -6.42 9.18
CA SER A 133 -3.88 -6.51 7.84
C SER A 133 -5.38 -6.79 7.90
N LEU A 134 -5.83 -7.73 8.74
CA LEU A 134 -7.25 -8.00 8.96
C LEU A 134 -8.01 -6.80 9.54
N CYS A 135 -7.39 -6.08 10.50
CA CYS A 135 -7.96 -4.83 11.01
C CYS A 135 -8.15 -3.81 9.87
N THR A 136 -7.18 -3.73 8.96
CA THR A 136 -7.29 -2.86 7.79
C THR A 136 -8.42 -3.31 6.87
N VAL A 137 -8.55 -4.61 6.58
CA VAL A 137 -9.66 -5.13 5.75
C VAL A 137 -11.02 -4.69 6.29
N ILE A 138 -11.25 -4.84 7.60
CA ILE A 138 -12.53 -4.50 8.23
C ILE A 138 -12.74 -2.97 8.22
N SER A 139 -11.74 -2.19 8.63
CA SER A 139 -11.83 -0.72 8.66
C SER A 139 -12.07 -0.11 7.27
N GLU A 140 -11.38 -0.59 6.24
CA GLU A 140 -11.54 -0.10 4.87
C GLU A 140 -12.89 -0.54 4.25
N SER A 141 -13.36 -1.74 4.57
CA SER A 141 -14.70 -2.19 4.13
C SER A 141 -15.81 -1.32 4.74
N TRP A 142 -15.66 -0.93 6.00
CA TRP A 142 -16.57 0.02 6.64
C TRP A 142 -16.51 1.40 5.98
N GLU A 143 -15.32 1.95 5.77
CA GLU A 143 -15.14 3.27 5.16
C GLU A 143 -15.72 3.33 3.74
N LEU A 144 -15.53 2.28 2.93
CA LEU A 144 -16.16 2.14 1.61
C LEU A 144 -17.69 2.12 1.69
N THR A 145 -18.27 1.49 2.71
CA THR A 145 -19.71 1.49 2.93
C THR A 145 -20.24 2.91 3.22
N VAL A 146 -19.52 3.67 4.05
CA VAL A 146 -19.84 5.07 4.36
C VAL A 146 -19.70 5.98 3.14
N LEU A 147 -18.62 5.82 2.36
CA LEU A 147 -18.41 6.58 1.13
C LEU A 147 -19.45 6.27 0.06
N ASN A 148 -19.88 5.01 -0.06
CA ASN A 148 -20.94 4.63 -0.99
C ASN A 148 -22.28 5.30 -0.63
N GLN A 149 -22.61 5.41 0.66
CA GLN A 149 -23.77 6.19 1.10
C GLN A 149 -23.65 7.68 0.75
N THR A 150 -22.43 8.20 0.67
CA THR A 150 -22.14 9.57 0.26
C THR A 150 -22.32 9.78 -1.24
N ILE A 151 -22.32 8.77 -2.11
CA ILE A 151 -22.62 8.99 -3.54
C ILE A 151 -24.11 9.27 -3.76
N ARG A 152 -24.98 8.78 -2.88
CA ARG A 152 -26.44 8.91 -3.01
C ARG A 152 -26.81 10.40 -3.03
N ARG A 153 -27.58 10.78 -4.05
CA ARG A 153 -28.10 12.14 -4.21
C ARG A 153 -28.99 12.47 -3.01
N LYS A 154 -28.82 13.68 -2.50
CA LYS A 154 -29.62 14.26 -1.42
C LYS A 154 -30.34 15.50 -1.95
N ASP A 155 -31.10 16.17 -1.10
CA ASP A 155 -31.77 17.44 -1.41
C ASP A 155 -30.74 18.58 -1.49
N GLU A 156 -29.90 18.55 -2.51
CA GLU A 156 -28.86 19.55 -2.81
C GLU A 156 -28.87 19.91 -4.31
N SER A 157 -28.18 20.98 -4.67
CA SER A 157 -28.06 21.38 -6.09
C SER A 157 -27.24 20.37 -6.89
N GLU A 158 -27.50 20.31 -8.21
CA GLU A 158 -26.79 19.40 -9.11
C GLU A 158 -25.27 19.63 -9.07
N GLU A 159 -24.82 20.88 -9.06
CA GLU A 159 -23.39 21.24 -8.99
C GLU A 159 -22.74 20.77 -7.68
N ALA A 160 -23.42 20.94 -6.54
CA ALA A 160 -22.93 20.48 -5.24
C ALA A 160 -22.85 18.95 -5.18
N TRP A 161 -23.85 18.26 -5.73
CA TRP A 161 -23.86 16.81 -5.83
C TRP A 161 -22.72 16.28 -6.71
N GLN A 162 -22.49 16.88 -7.88
CA GLN A 162 -21.42 16.49 -8.81
C GLN A 162 -20.03 16.67 -8.18
N ALA A 163 -19.78 17.80 -7.52
CA ALA A 163 -18.52 18.04 -6.82
C ALA A 163 -18.28 17.02 -5.68
N ARG A 164 -19.33 16.72 -4.91
CA ARG A 164 -19.30 15.74 -3.81
C ARG A 164 -19.08 14.31 -4.34
N GLN A 165 -19.75 13.96 -5.43
CA GLN A 165 -19.62 12.66 -6.08
C GLN A 165 -18.21 12.47 -6.65
N ALA A 166 -17.65 13.45 -7.36
CA ALA A 166 -16.31 13.37 -7.91
C ALA A 166 -15.25 13.12 -6.82
N LYS A 167 -15.39 13.81 -5.68
CA LYS A 167 -14.52 13.58 -4.51
C LYS A 167 -14.73 12.17 -3.93
N ALA A 168 -15.98 11.76 -3.70
CA ALA A 168 -16.29 10.45 -3.14
C ALA A 168 -15.77 9.29 -4.01
N ILE A 169 -15.82 9.42 -5.34
CA ILE A 169 -15.27 8.42 -6.28
C ILE A 169 -13.73 8.33 -6.14
N ALA A 170 -13.04 9.46 -6.04
CA ALA A 170 -11.60 9.47 -5.84
C ALA A 170 -11.21 8.80 -4.51
N ASP A 171 -11.94 9.08 -3.43
CA ASP A 171 -11.75 8.46 -2.13
C ASP A 171 -12.03 6.95 -2.21
N ILE A 172 -13.14 6.52 -2.83
CA ILE A 172 -13.48 5.10 -3.03
C ILE A 172 -12.39 4.35 -3.77
N ASN A 173 -11.81 4.93 -4.83
CA ASN A 173 -10.72 4.29 -5.57
C ASN A 173 -9.48 4.10 -4.69
N SER A 174 -9.14 5.11 -3.88
CA SER A 174 -8.03 5.03 -2.92
C SER A 174 -8.27 3.94 -1.86
N HIS A 175 -9.43 3.96 -1.21
CA HIS A 175 -9.81 3.00 -0.17
C HIS A 175 -9.93 1.57 -0.72
N SER A 176 -10.44 1.41 -1.96
CA SER A 176 -10.52 0.10 -2.62
C SER A 176 -9.14 -0.51 -2.88
N LEU A 177 -8.16 0.32 -3.28
CA LEU A 177 -6.79 -0.14 -3.45
C LEU A 177 -6.17 -0.57 -2.11
N VAL A 178 -6.40 0.19 -1.03
CA VAL A 178 -5.92 -0.16 0.32
C VAL A 178 -6.56 -1.46 0.81
N LEU A 179 -7.87 -1.64 0.59
CA LEU A 179 -8.58 -2.87 0.92
C LEU A 179 -8.03 -4.07 0.15
N PHE A 180 -7.90 -3.95 -1.18
CA PHE A 180 -7.34 -5.00 -2.02
C PHE A 180 -5.92 -5.37 -1.56
N HIS A 181 -5.10 -4.37 -1.31
CA HIS A 181 -3.75 -4.57 -0.79
C HIS A 181 -3.75 -5.29 0.56
N ALA A 182 -4.62 -4.90 1.50
CA ALA A 182 -4.73 -5.54 2.82
C ALA A 182 -5.17 -7.00 2.73
N LEU A 183 -6.06 -7.35 1.80
CA LEU A 183 -6.45 -8.74 1.52
C LEU A 183 -5.26 -9.57 1.02
N ILE A 184 -4.47 -9.03 0.07
CA ILE A 184 -3.26 -9.71 -0.41
C ILE A 184 -2.22 -9.85 0.71
N GLN A 185 -2.05 -8.83 1.56
CA GLN A 185 -1.15 -8.88 2.72
C GLN A 185 -1.58 -9.96 3.73
N ALA A 186 -2.88 -10.07 4.01
CA ALA A 186 -3.42 -11.10 4.90
C ALA A 186 -3.17 -12.50 4.32
N ALA A 187 -3.49 -12.71 3.03
CA ALA A 187 -3.24 -13.98 2.34
C ALA A 187 -1.74 -14.35 2.34
N LEU A 188 -0.87 -13.39 2.04
CA LEU A 188 0.58 -13.57 2.10
C LEU A 188 1.05 -13.98 3.49
N ALA A 189 0.55 -13.32 4.54
CA ALA A 189 0.89 -13.65 5.91
C ALA A 189 0.46 -15.08 6.29
N THR A 190 -0.74 -15.50 5.87
CA THR A 190 -1.22 -16.89 6.01
C THR A 190 -0.28 -17.90 5.35
N GLY A 191 0.20 -17.59 4.13
CA GLY A 191 1.18 -18.41 3.43
C GLY A 191 2.54 -18.48 4.15
N LEU A 192 3.05 -17.36 4.66
CA LEU A 192 4.33 -17.31 5.39
C LEU A 192 4.26 -17.93 6.78
N LEU A 193 3.10 -17.96 7.41
CA LEU A 193 2.86 -18.65 8.68
C LEU A 193 2.74 -20.18 8.51
N GLY A 194 2.64 -20.68 7.27
CA GLY A 194 2.43 -22.11 7.01
C GLY A 194 1.03 -22.59 7.40
N LEU A 195 0.04 -21.70 7.46
CA LEU A 195 -1.36 -22.05 7.76
C LEU A 195 -2.06 -22.70 6.55
N THR A 196 -1.43 -22.70 5.39
CA THR A 196 -1.92 -23.29 4.14
C THR A 196 -0.81 -24.08 3.46
N ASN A 197 -1.19 -25.03 2.61
CA ASN A 197 -0.24 -25.84 1.83
C ASN A 197 0.14 -25.19 0.49
N TRP A 198 0.21 -23.85 0.45
CA TRP A 198 0.53 -23.13 -0.78
C TRP A 198 2.00 -23.28 -1.17
N LYS A 199 2.25 -23.48 -2.46
CA LYS A 199 3.62 -23.60 -2.99
C LYS A 199 4.39 -22.29 -2.75
N PRO A 200 5.71 -22.35 -2.47
CA PRO A 200 6.51 -21.14 -2.22
C PRO A 200 6.45 -20.12 -3.35
N ARG A 201 6.29 -20.58 -4.60
CA ARG A 201 6.10 -19.71 -5.76
C ARG A 201 4.82 -18.87 -5.66
N PHE A 202 3.70 -19.45 -5.22
CA PHE A 202 2.44 -18.70 -5.04
C PHE A 202 2.56 -17.68 -3.90
N VAL A 203 3.15 -18.08 -2.77
CA VAL A 203 3.41 -17.16 -1.65
C VAL A 203 4.35 -16.02 -2.08
N GLY A 204 5.41 -16.33 -2.84
CA GLY A 204 6.29 -15.34 -3.44
C GLY A 204 5.54 -14.37 -4.37
N PHE A 205 4.64 -14.87 -5.22
CA PHE A 205 3.81 -14.05 -6.09
C PHE A 205 2.93 -13.06 -5.31
N LEU A 206 2.23 -13.53 -4.26
CA LEU A 206 1.47 -12.65 -3.36
C LEU A 206 2.38 -11.56 -2.77
N GLY A 207 3.61 -11.94 -2.37
CA GLY A 207 4.63 -11.02 -1.89
C GLY A 207 5.05 -9.95 -2.90
N VAL A 208 5.22 -10.33 -4.17
CA VAL A 208 5.52 -9.40 -5.27
C VAL A 208 4.38 -8.41 -5.45
N VAL A 209 3.14 -8.89 -5.58
CA VAL A 209 1.96 -8.05 -5.76
C VAL A 209 1.81 -7.08 -4.60
N ALA A 210 1.87 -7.57 -3.36
CA ALA A 210 1.72 -6.74 -2.18
C ALA A 210 2.83 -5.68 -2.06
N SER A 211 4.06 -6.03 -2.44
CA SER A 211 5.19 -5.08 -2.38
C SER A 211 5.14 -4.04 -3.49
N ALA A 212 4.72 -4.43 -4.69
CA ALA A 212 4.53 -3.51 -5.80
C ALA A 212 3.46 -2.45 -5.48
N ILE A 213 2.33 -2.86 -4.89
CA ILE A 213 1.28 -1.93 -4.45
C ILE A 213 1.79 -1.00 -3.34
N ASN A 214 2.55 -1.51 -2.37
CA ASN A 214 3.17 -0.66 -1.36
C ASN A 214 4.13 0.38 -1.97
N CYS A 215 4.95 -0.02 -2.95
CA CYS A 215 5.82 0.91 -3.66
C CYS A 215 5.00 1.99 -4.36
N TYR A 216 3.91 1.62 -5.04
CA TYR A 216 2.99 2.55 -5.68
C TYR A 216 2.35 3.53 -4.69
N MET A 217 1.81 3.04 -3.57
CA MET A 217 1.17 3.87 -2.54
C MET A 217 2.12 4.86 -1.86
N LEU A 218 3.41 4.55 -1.78
CA LEU A 218 4.43 5.44 -1.22
C LEU A 218 5.08 6.35 -2.27
N PHE A 219 4.87 6.08 -3.56
CA PHE A 219 5.48 6.85 -4.62
C PHE A 219 4.87 8.26 -4.65
N PRO A 220 5.68 9.33 -4.75
CA PRO A 220 5.15 10.69 -4.83
C PRO A 220 4.24 10.86 -6.04
N ALA A 221 3.18 11.66 -5.90
CA ALA A 221 2.33 12.02 -7.02
C ALA A 221 3.18 12.68 -8.12
N LEU A 222 3.11 12.13 -9.33
CA LEU A 222 3.77 12.73 -10.49
C LEU A 222 3.03 14.02 -10.88
N PRO A 223 3.74 15.04 -11.40
CA PRO A 223 3.09 16.24 -11.92
C PRO A 223 2.04 15.87 -12.96
N LYS A 224 0.88 16.55 -12.92
CA LYS A 224 -0.15 16.36 -13.94
C LYS A 224 0.46 16.70 -15.31
N PRO A 225 0.24 15.88 -16.34
CA PRO A 225 0.64 16.23 -17.70
C PRO A 225 0.05 17.60 -18.06
N ALA A 226 0.87 18.51 -18.60
CA ALA A 226 0.36 19.77 -19.14
C ALA A 226 -0.81 19.50 -20.08
N GLU A 227 -1.92 20.21 -19.90
CA GLU A 227 -3.07 20.14 -20.81
C GLU A 227 -2.59 20.39 -22.23
N LYS A 228 -2.95 19.49 -23.15
CA LYS A 228 -2.72 19.75 -24.57
C LYS A 228 -3.51 21.01 -24.93
N PRO A 229 -2.92 22.00 -25.62
CA PRO A 229 -3.67 23.15 -26.08
C PRO A 229 -4.85 22.65 -26.93
N ALA A 230 -6.05 23.18 -26.64
CA ALA A 230 -7.25 22.83 -27.38
C ALA A 230 -6.95 22.94 -28.89
N ARG A 231 -7.22 21.86 -29.62
CA ARG A 231 -7.06 21.83 -31.07
C ARG A 231 -7.97 22.93 -31.61
N LYS A 232 -7.40 24.00 -32.15
CA LYS A 232 -8.19 25.03 -32.85
C LYS A 232 -9.02 24.31 -33.91
N GLU A 233 -10.33 24.31 -33.75
CA GLU A 233 -11.24 23.90 -34.81
C GLU A 233 -10.91 24.79 -36.00
N VAL A 234 -10.45 24.16 -37.10
CA VAL A 234 -10.27 24.87 -38.36
C VAL A 234 -11.68 25.26 -38.80
N GLN A 235 -11.99 26.55 -38.74
CA GLN A 235 -13.23 27.09 -39.30
C GLN A 235 -13.32 26.71 -40.78
N LEU A 236 -14.14 25.72 -41.09
CA LEU A 236 -14.53 25.29 -42.42
C LEU A 236 -15.54 26.30 -43.03
N GLU A 237 -15.20 27.60 -43.01
CA GLU A 237 -16.02 28.64 -43.65
C GLU A 237 -15.60 28.94 -45.09
N SER A 238 -14.52 28.33 -45.59
CA SER A 238 -13.98 28.62 -46.93
C SER A 238 -14.51 27.75 -48.07
N LEU A 239 -15.48 26.86 -47.84
CA LEU A 239 -16.11 26.06 -48.89
C LEU A 239 -17.56 26.50 -49.13
N LYS A 240 -17.75 27.74 -49.60
CA LYS A 240 -19.00 28.12 -50.29
C LYS A 240 -18.90 27.64 -51.74
N PRO A 241 -19.85 26.84 -52.25
CA PRO A 241 -19.86 26.44 -53.66
C PRO A 241 -20.13 27.66 -54.54
N ALA A 242 -19.28 27.85 -55.55
CA ALA A 242 -19.48 28.86 -56.58
C ALA A 242 -20.81 28.60 -57.31
N THR A 243 -21.69 29.60 -57.31
CA THR A 243 -22.94 29.61 -58.05
C THR A 243 -22.63 29.58 -59.56
N LEU A 244 -22.87 28.42 -60.18
CA LEU A 244 -22.92 28.27 -61.63
C LEU A 244 -24.14 29.04 -62.16
N LYS A 245 -23.90 30.17 -62.84
CA LYS A 245 -24.91 30.85 -63.65
C LYS A 245 -25.07 30.05 -64.95
N LEU A 246 -26.23 29.43 -65.14
CA LEU A 246 -26.68 28.91 -66.42
C LEU A 246 -27.19 30.08 -67.28
N ALA A 247 -26.69 30.15 -68.52
CA ALA A 247 -27.27 30.91 -69.62
C ALA A 247 -28.09 29.97 -70.49
#